data_AF-A0A359E7X4-F1
#
_entry.id   AF-A0A359E7X4-F1
#
_cell.length_a   1.000
_cell.length_b   1.000
_cell.length_c   1.000
_cell.angle_alpha   90.00
_cell.angle_beta   90.00
_cell.angle_gamma   90.00
#
_symmetry.space_group_name_H-M   'P 1'
#
loop_
_entity.id
_entity.type
_entity.pdbx_description
1 polymer ?
#
loop_
_entity_poly.entity_id
_entity_poly.type
_entity_poly.pdbx_seq_one_letter_code
_entity_poly.pdbx_strand_id
1 'polypeptide(L)'
;RKDRELVYRALVELRNDIADVKKMFANFLYSTFSTKNIKALPASVRDEVDKTEVSGVNVDLGDHATLGMQSMPDNKDVEEPDESELSSFLENDEIPSIEEAEKFLIEQALKRFDGNRRKASETLGVSERTLYRKLDQYGLE
;
A
#
# COMPACT_ATOMS: atom_id res chain seq x y z
N ARG A 1 35.85 -31.91 -13.21
CA ARG A 1 35.32 -31.28 -14.45
C ARG A 1 33.80 -31.23 -14.40
N LYS A 2 33.14 -32.38 -14.21
CA LYS A 2 31.69 -32.52 -13.99
C LYS A 2 31.09 -31.56 -12.94
N ASP A 3 31.76 -31.36 -11.81
CA ASP A 3 31.21 -30.50 -10.74
C ASP A 3 31.20 -29.01 -11.11
N ARG A 4 32.15 -28.56 -11.93
CA ARG A 4 32.17 -27.17 -12.42
C ARG A 4 31.04 -26.94 -13.43
N GLU A 5 30.82 -27.88 -14.33
CA GLU A 5 29.71 -27.85 -15.29
C GLU A 5 28.35 -27.85 -14.58
N LEU A 6 28.22 -28.60 -13.48
CA LEU A 6 27.03 -28.61 -12.64
C LEU A 6 26.77 -27.23 -12.00
N VAL A 7 27.83 -26.61 -11.46
CA VAL A 7 27.76 -25.27 -10.87
C VAL A 7 27.39 -24.21 -11.92
N TYR A 8 27.99 -24.24 -13.10
CA TYR A 8 27.64 -23.29 -14.17
C TYR A 8 26.21 -23.47 -14.66
N ARG A 9 25.73 -24.71 -14.78
CA ARG A 9 24.34 -24.99 -15.13
C ARG A 9 23.37 -24.44 -14.07
N ALA A 10 23.64 -24.68 -12.80
CA ALA A 10 22.84 -24.15 -11.69
C ALA A 10 22.84 -22.61 -11.66
N LEU A 11 23.97 -21.95 -11.95
CA LEU A 11 24.04 -20.49 -12.01
C LEU A 11 23.25 -19.90 -13.19
N VAL A 12 23.23 -20.58 -14.34
CA VAL A 12 22.42 -20.16 -15.50
C VAL A 12 20.94 -20.38 -15.23
N GLU A 13 20.58 -21.49 -14.58
CA GLU A 13 19.22 -21.78 -14.14
C GLU A 13 18.72 -20.71 -13.15
N LEU A 14 19.52 -20.39 -12.13
CA LEU A 14 19.24 -19.29 -11.20
C LEU A 14 19.09 -17.93 -11.90
N ARG A 15 19.90 -17.65 -12.93
CA ARG A 15 19.76 -16.41 -13.71
C ARG A 15 18.40 -16.34 -14.41
N ASN A 16 17.91 -17.46 -14.92
CA ASN A 16 16.60 -17.52 -15.57
C ASN A 16 15.48 -17.42 -14.53
N ASP A 17 15.60 -18.10 -13.39
CA ASP A 17 14.65 -18.02 -12.28
C ASP A 17 14.52 -16.58 -11.75
N ILE A 18 15.64 -15.85 -11.63
CA ILE A 18 15.65 -14.43 -11.24
C ILE A 18 14.94 -13.57 -12.28
N ALA A 19 15.10 -13.86 -13.57
CA ALA A 19 14.41 -13.15 -14.64
C ALA A 19 12.89 -13.37 -14.57
N ASP A 20 12.45 -14.58 -14.22
CA ASP A 20 11.03 -14.92 -14.08
C ASP A 20 10.42 -14.33 -12.80
N VAL A 21 11.16 -14.31 -11.69
CA VAL A 21 10.75 -13.59 -10.46
C VAL A 21 10.59 -12.10 -10.73
N LYS A 22 11.51 -11.48 -11.48
CA LYS A 22 11.39 -10.07 -11.88
C LYS A 22 10.12 -9.81 -12.70
N LYS A 23 9.79 -10.68 -13.66
CA LYS A 23 8.56 -10.55 -14.46
C LYS A 23 7.31 -10.73 -13.61
N MET A 24 7.28 -11.71 -12.70
CA MET A 24 6.16 -11.91 -11.79
C MET A 24 5.97 -10.72 -10.85
N PHE A 25 7.07 -10.17 -10.33
CA PHE A 25 7.05 -8.98 -9.49
C PHE A 25 6.60 -7.74 -10.27
N ALA A 26 7.09 -7.56 -11.49
CA ALA A 26 6.60 -6.52 -12.39
C ALA A 26 5.11 -6.66 -12.64
N ASN A 27 4.63 -7.85 -13.02
CA ASN A 27 3.20 -8.13 -13.24
C ASN A 27 2.37 -7.89 -11.97
N PHE A 28 2.88 -8.22 -10.80
CA PHE A 28 2.24 -7.94 -9.51
C PHE A 28 2.14 -6.44 -9.24
N LEU A 29 3.24 -5.70 -9.42
CA LEU A 29 3.23 -4.24 -9.31
C LEU A 29 2.28 -3.63 -10.35
N TYR A 30 2.32 -4.04 -11.60
CA TYR A 30 1.41 -3.51 -12.64
C TYR A 30 -0.05 -3.90 -12.39
N SER A 31 -0.34 -5.10 -11.87
CA SER A 31 -1.70 -5.50 -11.50
C SER A 31 -2.23 -4.74 -10.29
N THR A 32 -1.37 -4.47 -9.31
CA THR A 32 -1.73 -3.70 -8.10
C THR A 32 -1.79 -2.20 -8.40
N PHE A 33 -1.03 -1.74 -9.39
CA PHE A 33 -0.88 -0.35 -9.82
C PHE A 33 -1.27 -0.15 -11.30
N SER A 34 -2.39 -0.72 -11.74
CA SER A 34 -3.03 -0.38 -13.03
C SER A 34 -4.09 0.69 -12.73
N THR A 35 -4.16 1.89 -13.31
CA THR A 35 -3.97 2.31 -14.72
C THR A 35 -3.47 3.76 -14.87
N LYS A 36 -2.97 4.44 -13.82
CA LYS A 36 -2.67 5.90 -13.89
C LYS A 36 -1.25 6.37 -13.50
N ASN A 37 -0.39 5.52 -12.93
CA ASN A 37 0.87 6.00 -12.31
C ASN A 37 2.14 5.26 -12.74
N ILE A 38 2.36 5.10 -14.05
CA ILE A 38 3.63 4.57 -14.60
C ILE A 38 4.82 5.53 -14.33
N LYS A 39 4.55 6.79 -13.93
CA LYS A 39 5.57 7.82 -13.70
C LYS A 39 6.33 7.72 -12.36
N ALA A 40 5.84 6.91 -11.42
CA ALA A 40 6.37 6.82 -10.05
C ALA A 40 7.45 5.75 -9.84
N LEU A 41 7.84 5.00 -10.87
CA LEU A 41 8.88 3.96 -10.74
C LEU A 41 10.31 4.54 -10.79
N PRO A 42 11.27 3.91 -10.07
CA PRO A 42 12.68 4.25 -10.14
C PRO A 42 13.24 4.02 -11.55
N ALA A 43 14.15 4.90 -12.00
CA ALA A 43 14.67 4.94 -13.38
C ALA A 43 15.19 3.58 -13.89
N SER A 44 15.78 2.78 -13.00
CA SER A 44 16.36 1.47 -13.31
C SER A 44 15.35 0.43 -13.84
N VAL A 45 14.07 0.57 -13.49
CA VAL A 45 13.00 -0.35 -13.94
C VAL A 45 12.34 0.17 -15.22
N ARG A 46 12.31 1.50 -15.39
CA ARG A 46 11.73 2.15 -16.59
C ARG A 46 12.51 1.78 -17.84
N ASP A 47 13.84 1.77 -17.75
CA ASP A 47 14.73 1.47 -18.87
C ASP A 47 14.73 -0.01 -19.30
N GLU A 48 14.35 -0.96 -18.42
CA GLU A 48 14.20 -2.37 -18.80
C GLU A 48 12.86 -2.63 -19.50
N VAL A 49 11.82 -1.85 -19.16
CA VAL A 49 10.46 -2.00 -19.71
C VAL A 49 10.33 -1.32 -21.08
N ASP A 50 11.00 -0.18 -21.29
CA ASP A 50 10.96 0.56 -22.57
C ASP A 50 11.73 -0.16 -23.70
N LYS A 51 12.61 -1.11 -23.35
CA LYS A 51 13.36 -1.94 -24.33
C LYS A 51 12.63 -3.20 -24.75
N THR A 52 11.65 -3.65 -23.97
CA THR A 52 10.75 -4.72 -24.39
C THR A 52 9.51 -4.06 -24.96
N GLU A 53 9.45 -3.94 -26.28
CA GLU A 53 8.23 -3.63 -27.02
C GLU A 53 7.18 -4.72 -26.73
N VAL A 54 6.53 -4.66 -25.57
CA VAL A 54 5.31 -5.44 -25.30
C VAL A 54 4.16 -4.61 -25.83
N SER A 55 4.13 -4.50 -27.16
CA SER A 55 3.01 -3.95 -27.90
C SER A 55 1.78 -4.80 -27.61
N GLY A 56 0.79 -4.21 -26.93
CA GLY A 56 -0.61 -4.63 -26.89
C GLY A 56 -0.87 -6.11 -26.59
N VAL A 57 -0.78 -6.51 -25.32
CA VAL A 57 -1.51 -7.71 -24.87
C VAL A 57 -2.63 -7.25 -23.94
N ASN A 58 -3.80 -6.99 -24.54
CA ASN A 58 -5.07 -6.99 -23.80
C ASN A 58 -5.33 -8.44 -23.40
N VAL A 59 -4.88 -8.82 -22.20
CA VAL A 59 -5.27 -10.11 -21.63
C VAL A 59 -6.62 -9.90 -20.94
N ASP A 60 -7.68 -10.33 -21.61
CA ASP A 60 -9.00 -10.53 -21.02
C ASP A 60 -8.91 -11.68 -20.03
N LEU A 61 -8.59 -11.37 -18.77
CA LEU A 61 -8.66 -12.33 -17.67
C LEU A 61 -10.05 -12.21 -17.03
N GLY A 62 -10.97 -13.02 -17.53
CA GLY A 62 -12.24 -13.26 -16.89
C GLY A 62 -12.08 -13.71 -15.44
N ASP A 63 -12.70 -12.95 -14.55
CA ASP A 63 -13.41 -13.28 -13.29
C ASP A 63 -12.94 -14.41 -12.34
N HIS A 64 -11.72 -14.93 -12.44
CA HIS A 64 -11.28 -16.04 -11.59
C HIS A 64 -9.84 -15.90 -11.09
N ALA A 65 -9.66 -15.15 -10.00
CA ALA A 65 -8.70 -15.45 -8.93
C ALA A 65 -8.78 -14.40 -7.79
N THR A 66 -9.97 -14.15 -7.24
CA THR A 66 -10.12 -13.42 -5.97
C THR A 66 -9.91 -14.40 -4.81
N LEU A 67 -8.64 -14.72 -4.51
CA LEU A 67 -8.29 -15.34 -3.23
C LEU A 67 -8.48 -14.29 -2.13
N GLY A 68 -9.70 -14.24 -1.58
CA GLY A 68 -9.95 -13.76 -0.23
C GLY A 68 -9.90 -12.25 0.02
N MET A 69 -10.08 -11.40 -0.99
CA MET A 69 -10.32 -9.98 -0.76
C MET A 69 -11.83 -9.75 -0.78
N GLN A 70 -12.43 -9.56 0.40
CA GLN A 70 -13.78 -9.02 0.51
C GLN A 70 -13.82 -7.72 -0.29
N SER A 71 -14.64 -7.68 -1.34
CA SER A 71 -14.95 -6.45 -2.04
C SER A 71 -15.58 -5.50 -1.03
N MET A 72 -14.87 -4.41 -0.74
CA MET A 72 -15.42 -3.30 0.03
C MET A 72 -16.68 -2.82 -0.70
N PRO A 73 -17.82 -2.64 -0.02
CA PRO A 73 -19.03 -2.21 -0.69
C PRO A 73 -18.80 -0.82 -1.30
N ASP A 74 -19.01 -0.79 -2.61
CA ASP A 74 -18.97 0.39 -3.47
C ASP A 74 -20.21 1.24 -3.19
N ASN A 75 -20.11 2.14 -2.21
CA ASN A 75 -20.83 3.42 -2.13
C ASN A 75 -20.69 4.04 -0.74
N LYS A 76 -20.17 5.27 -0.71
CA LYS A 76 -20.91 6.47 -0.31
C LYS A 76 -19.97 7.65 -0.42
N ASP A 77 -20.49 8.75 -0.98
CA ASP A 77 -19.87 10.06 -1.07
C ASP A 77 -19.02 10.34 0.18
N VAL A 78 -17.71 10.18 0.03
CA VAL A 78 -16.75 10.54 1.07
C VAL A 78 -16.54 12.02 0.87
N GLU A 79 -17.16 12.84 1.71
CA GLU A 79 -16.76 14.22 1.89
C GLU A 79 -15.25 14.20 2.15
N GLU A 80 -14.47 14.70 1.19
CA GLU A 80 -13.03 14.91 1.34
C GLU A 80 -12.82 15.87 2.52
N PRO A 81 -12.25 15.42 3.66
CA PRO A 81 -11.81 16.36 4.65
C PRO A 81 -10.41 16.86 4.28
N ASP A 82 -10.17 18.13 4.56
CA ASP A 82 -8.93 18.87 4.36
C ASP A 82 -7.64 18.02 4.43
N GLU A 83 -7.11 17.59 3.27
CA GLU A 83 -5.77 16.99 3.18
C GLU A 83 -4.69 17.93 3.77
N SER A 84 -5.01 19.22 3.91
CA SER A 84 -4.13 20.27 4.42
C SER A 84 -3.70 20.10 5.89
N GLU A 85 -4.53 19.52 6.76
CA GLU A 85 -4.19 19.36 8.19
C GLU A 85 -3.21 18.20 8.40
N LEU A 86 -3.39 17.10 7.66
CA LEU A 86 -2.48 15.96 7.71
C LEU A 86 -1.15 16.28 7.02
N SER A 87 -1.19 16.99 5.87
CA SER A 87 0.03 17.39 5.18
C SER A 87 0.83 18.42 5.98
N SER A 88 0.18 19.42 6.60
CA SER A 88 0.87 20.39 7.45
C SER A 88 1.46 19.78 8.72
N PHE A 89 0.82 18.76 9.30
CA PHE A 89 1.38 18.02 10.44
C PHE A 89 2.65 17.26 10.05
N LEU A 90 2.71 16.71 8.83
CA LEU A 90 3.86 15.96 8.31
C LEU A 90 4.94 16.84 7.66
N GLU A 91 4.62 18.08 7.27
CA GLU A 91 5.55 19.05 6.69
C GLU A 91 6.44 19.75 7.73
N ASN A 92 6.08 19.68 9.01
CA ASN A 92 6.98 20.14 10.06
C ASN A 92 8.20 19.21 10.13
N ASP A 93 9.40 19.77 9.95
CA ASP A 93 10.69 19.06 10.03
C ASP A 93 10.99 18.40 11.40
N GLU A 94 10.07 18.52 12.36
CA GLU A 94 10.19 17.98 13.71
C GLU A 94 9.38 16.69 13.82
N ILE A 95 10.06 15.58 14.11
CA ILE A 95 9.41 14.27 14.28
C ILE A 95 8.52 14.35 15.54
N PRO A 96 7.19 14.22 15.42
CA PRO A 96 6.30 14.33 16.56
C PRO A 96 6.58 13.19 17.55
N SER A 97 6.33 13.46 18.83
CA SER A 97 6.34 12.40 19.82
C SER A 97 5.23 11.39 19.53
N ILE A 98 5.40 10.16 20.01
CA ILE A 98 4.40 9.10 19.86
C ILE A 98 3.05 9.54 20.43
N GLU A 99 3.05 10.27 21.55
CA GLU A 99 1.82 10.74 22.19
C GLU A 99 1.09 11.80 21.36
N GLU A 100 1.82 12.72 20.74
CA GLU A 100 1.26 13.76 19.88
C GLU A 100 0.71 13.17 18.58
N ALA A 101 1.46 12.25 17.95
CA ALA A 101 1.01 11.55 16.76
C ALA A 101 -0.26 10.71 17.06
N GLU A 102 -0.30 10.03 18.21
CA GLU A 102 -1.48 9.27 18.63
C GLU A 102 -2.68 10.19 18.86
N LYS A 103 -2.51 11.31 19.57
CA LYS A 103 -3.57 12.30 19.81
C LYS A 103 -4.14 12.85 18.50
N PHE A 104 -3.27 13.26 17.58
CA PHE A 104 -3.65 13.76 16.28
C PHE A 104 -4.43 12.73 15.45
N LEU A 105 -3.96 11.48 15.41
CA LEU A 105 -4.65 10.40 14.68
C LEU A 105 -6.04 10.09 15.27
N ILE A 106 -6.16 10.13 16.60
CA ILE A 106 -7.44 9.92 17.29
C ILE A 106 -8.43 11.04 16.96
N GLU A 107 -7.98 12.30 16.99
CA GLU A 107 -8.80 13.46 16.62
C GLU A 107 -9.28 13.36 15.17
N GLN A 108 -8.37 13.04 14.24
CA GLN A 108 -8.72 12.92 12.83
C GLN A 108 -9.69 11.77 12.57
N ALA A 109 -9.53 10.64 13.26
CA ALA A 109 -10.46 9.52 13.17
C ALA A 109 -11.85 9.87 13.71
N LEU A 110 -11.93 10.57 14.85
CA LEU A 110 -13.21 11.02 15.39
C LEU A 110 -13.88 12.04 14.47
N LYS A 111 -13.13 13.00 13.93
CA LYS A 111 -13.63 13.98 12.95
C LYS A 111 -14.16 13.29 11.69
N ARG A 112 -13.45 12.28 11.17
CA ARG A 112 -13.84 11.53 9.96
C ARG A 112 -15.13 10.72 10.14
N PHE A 113 -15.44 10.26 11.34
CA PHE A 113 -16.60 9.40 11.61
C PHE A 113 -17.67 10.08 12.47
N ASP A 114 -17.71 11.41 12.50
CA ASP A 114 -18.71 12.21 13.25
C ASP A 114 -18.80 11.81 14.74
N GLY A 115 -17.65 11.55 15.36
CA GLY A 115 -17.58 11.11 16.77
C GLY A 115 -18.01 9.66 17.00
N ASN A 116 -18.26 8.87 15.95
CA ASN A 116 -18.57 7.44 16.09
C ASN A 116 -17.34 6.65 16.58
N ARG A 117 -17.24 6.52 17.90
CA ARG A 117 -16.13 5.88 18.61
C ARG A 117 -15.85 4.45 18.15
N ARG A 118 -16.89 3.69 17.79
CA ARG A 118 -16.74 2.31 17.28
C ARG A 118 -16.00 2.29 15.94
N LYS A 119 -16.49 3.06 14.96
CA LYS A 119 -15.85 3.15 13.63
C LYS A 119 -14.44 3.74 13.69
N ALA A 120 -14.24 4.73 14.55
CA ALA A 120 -12.91 5.31 14.79
C ALA A 120 -11.93 4.26 15.35
N SER A 121 -12.35 3.48 16.35
CA SER A 121 -11.50 2.44 16.95
C SER A 121 -11.14 1.33 15.95
N GLU A 122 -12.12 0.92 15.13
CA GLU A 122 -11.93 -0.09 14.08
C GLU A 122 -10.94 0.38 13.02
N THR A 123 -11.05 1.64 12.58
CA THR A 123 -10.15 2.23 11.58
C THR A 123 -8.74 2.42 12.11
N LEU A 124 -8.60 2.79 13.39
CA LEU A 124 -7.31 2.91 14.07
C LEU A 124 -6.68 1.55 14.43
N GLY A 125 -7.42 0.44 14.29
CA GLY A 125 -6.95 -0.90 14.64
C GLY A 125 -6.79 -1.13 16.15
N VAL A 126 -7.50 -0.36 16.98
CA VAL A 126 -7.47 -0.49 18.45
C VAL A 126 -8.82 -0.93 18.99
N SER A 127 -8.81 -1.56 20.18
CA SER A 127 -10.07 -1.89 20.84
C SER A 127 -10.83 -0.63 21.27
N GLU A 128 -12.17 -0.67 21.29
CA GLU A 128 -12.99 0.43 21.82
C GLU A 128 -12.51 0.87 23.20
N ARG A 129 -12.23 -0.09 24.10
CA ARG A 129 -11.70 0.19 25.45
C ARG A 129 -10.39 0.99 25.42
N THR A 130 -9.50 0.68 24.49
CA THR A 130 -8.25 1.42 24.30
C THR A 130 -8.53 2.85 23.85
N LEU A 131 -9.43 3.02 22.88
CA LEU A 131 -9.82 4.34 22.40
C LEU A 131 -10.43 5.17 23.54
N TYR A 132 -11.40 4.64 24.28
CA TYR A 132 -12.02 5.34 25.42
C TYR A 132 -10.99 5.82 26.44
N ARG A 133 -10.03 4.96 26.83
CA ARG A 133 -8.97 5.34 27.77
C ARG A 133 -8.11 6.47 27.21
N LYS A 134 -7.82 6.46 25.91
CA LYS A 134 -7.02 7.50 25.25
C LYS A 134 -7.78 8.81 25.15
N LEU A 135 -9.09 8.78 24.88
CA LEU A 135 -9.93 9.97 24.90
C LEU A 135 -9.94 10.65 26.28
N ASP A 136 -10.07 9.86 27.36
CA ASP A 136 -9.98 10.36 28.74
C ASP A 136 -8.58 10.94 29.04
N GLN A 137 -7.52 10.23 28.67
CA GLN A 137 -6.13 10.68 28.85
C GLN A 137 -5.84 12.01 28.15
N TYR A 138 -6.42 12.25 26.97
CA TYR A 138 -6.18 13.45 26.16
C TYR A 138 -7.26 14.53 26.32
N GLY A 139 -8.32 14.28 27.09
CA GLY A 139 -9.44 15.21 27.27
C GLY A 139 -10.28 15.43 26.01
N LEU A 140 -10.47 14.39 25.19
CA LEU A 140 -11.13 14.42 23.88
C LEU A 140 -12.54 13.79 23.89
N GLU A 141 -13.34 14.03 24.95
CA GLU A 141 -14.68 13.42 25.09
C GLU A 141 -15.73 13.91 24.09
#